data_AF-A0A355W6U8-F1
#
_entry.id   AF-A0A355W6U8-F1
#
_cell.length_a   1.000
_cell.length_b   1.000
_cell.length_c   1.000
_cell.angle_alpha   90.00
_cell.angle_beta   90.00
_cell.angle_gamma   90.00
#
_symmetry.space_group_name_H-M   'P 1'
#
loop_
_entity.id
_entity.type
_entity.pdbx_description
1 polymer ?
#
loop_
_entity_poly.entity_id
_entity_poly.type
_entity_poly.pdbx_seq_one_letter_code
_entity_poly.pdbx_strand_id
1 'polypeptide(L)'
;MEQIKKGFFKTRNPFNQKVSIINNTPDKVHTIVFWSKNFEVFIKREYGQKLQHKGYNLFFNFTINSESKLLEPNVPPLNQRLKQLDYLSSNFGSESINFRFDPVCFFKTEKSDMNNNL
;
A
#
# COMPACT_ATOMS: atom_id res chain seq x y z
N MET A 1 10.95 8.71 2.85
CA MET A 1 11.01 10.09 3.39
C MET A 1 12.01 10.97 2.66
N GLU A 2 13.21 10.49 2.29
CA GLU A 2 14.22 11.34 1.62
C GLU A 2 13.73 12.06 0.35
N GLN A 3 12.97 11.37 -0.51
CA GLN A 3 12.43 12.02 -1.72
C GLN A 3 11.39 13.10 -1.40
N ILE A 4 10.59 12.92 -0.34
CA ILE A 4 9.66 13.95 0.14
C ILE A 4 10.45 15.15 0.68
N LYS A 5 11.57 14.92 1.38
CA LYS A 5 12.45 16.01 1.84
C LYS A 5 13.09 16.78 0.67
N LYS A 6 13.39 16.12 -0.44
CA LYS A 6 13.96 16.77 -1.64
C LYS A 6 12.98 17.67 -2.39
N GLY A 7 11.67 17.49 -2.22
CA GLY A 7 10.65 18.33 -2.88
C GLY A 7 10.31 17.94 -4.32
N PHE A 8 10.94 16.90 -4.89
CA PHE A 8 10.64 16.43 -6.24
C PHE A 8 10.92 14.93 -6.44
N PHE A 9 10.29 14.37 -7.47
CA PHE A 9 10.58 13.06 -8.03
C PHE A 9 11.19 13.20 -9.42
N LYS A 10 12.13 12.33 -9.76
CA LYS A 10 12.60 12.12 -11.13
C LYS A 10 12.01 10.81 -11.61
N THR A 11 11.22 10.85 -12.67
CA THR A 11 10.66 9.65 -13.30
C THR A 11 11.16 9.56 -14.74
N ARG A 12 11.46 8.34 -15.19
CA ARG A 12 11.88 8.07 -16.56
C ARG A 12 10.74 7.40 -17.29
N ASN A 13 10.30 7.99 -18.39
CA ASN A 13 9.27 7.37 -19.23
C ASN A 13 9.82 6.06 -19.83
N PRO A 14 9.12 4.91 -19.69
CA PRO A 14 9.65 3.62 -20.11
C PRO A 14 9.73 3.45 -21.64
N PHE A 15 8.97 4.24 -22.42
CA PHE A 15 8.91 4.11 -23.88
C PHE A 15 9.91 5.01 -24.60
N ASN A 16 10.04 6.26 -24.19
CA ASN A 16 10.90 7.24 -24.87
C ASN A 16 12.13 7.67 -24.05
N GLN A 17 12.30 7.10 -22.85
CA GLN A 17 13.43 7.33 -21.96
C GLN A 17 13.64 8.76 -21.47
N LYS A 18 12.71 9.69 -21.75
CA LYS A 18 12.77 11.06 -21.26
C LYS A 18 12.56 11.10 -19.75
N VAL A 19 13.37 11.91 -19.07
CA VAL A 19 13.25 12.15 -17.63
C VAL A 19 12.35 13.34 -17.38
N SER A 20 11.33 13.15 -16.56
CA SER A 20 10.44 14.21 -16.07
C SER A 20 10.72 14.47 -14.60
N ILE A 21 10.67 15.75 -14.22
CA ILE A 21 10.76 16.19 -12.83
C ILE A 21 9.36 16.56 -12.38
N ILE A 22 8.90 15.94 -11.30
CA ILE A 22 7.57 16.15 -10.72
C ILE A 22 7.77 16.73 -9.34
N ASN A 23 7.31 17.96 -9.10
CA ASN A 23 7.31 18.55 -7.77
C ASN A 23 6.42 17.72 -6.85
N ASN A 24 6.90 17.42 -5.65
CA ASN A 24 6.19 16.59 -4.70
C ASN A 24 5.76 17.31 -3.43
N THR A 25 5.71 18.64 -3.48
CA THR A 25 5.21 19.46 -2.37
C THR A 25 3.70 19.31 -2.20
N PRO A 26 3.15 19.54 -0.99
CA PRO A 26 1.72 19.36 -0.72
C PRO A 26 0.79 20.24 -1.57
N ASP A 27 1.25 21.42 -1.99
CA ASP A 27 0.49 22.33 -2.87
C ASP A 27 0.39 21.82 -4.32
N LYS A 28 1.26 20.88 -4.72
CA LYS A 28 1.29 20.28 -6.06
C LYS A 28 0.78 18.84 -6.08
N VAL A 29 0.78 18.15 -4.93
CA VAL A 29 0.35 16.77 -4.80
C VAL A 29 -0.92 16.71 -3.96
N HIS A 30 -2.03 16.40 -4.62
CA HIS A 30 -3.31 16.26 -3.94
C HIS A 30 -3.30 15.14 -2.88
N THR A 31 -2.81 13.94 -3.21
CA THR A 31 -2.83 12.77 -2.32
C THR A 31 -1.64 11.85 -2.58
N ILE A 32 -1.11 11.25 -1.51
CA ILE A 32 -0.17 10.12 -1.59
C ILE A 32 -0.94 8.83 -1.35
N VAL A 33 -0.97 7.96 -2.37
CA VAL A 33 -1.64 6.66 -2.28
C VAL A 33 -0.61 5.59 -1.90
N PHE A 34 -0.86 4.92 -0.79
CA PHE A 34 -0.11 3.74 -0.38
C PHE A 34 -0.84 2.47 -0.77
N TRP A 35 -0.09 1.45 -1.12
CA TRP A 35 -0.62 0.14 -1.45
C TRP A 35 0.23 -0.91 -0.77
N SER A 36 -0.39 -1.70 0.10
CA SER A 36 0.30 -2.81 0.76
C SER A 36 -0.68 -3.89 1.24
N LYS A 37 -0.15 -5.10 1.42
CA LYS A 37 -0.75 -6.15 2.26
C LYS A 37 -0.24 -6.06 3.72
N ASN A 38 0.87 -5.37 3.94
CA ASN A 38 1.52 -5.23 5.25
C ASN A 38 1.97 -3.78 5.48
N PHE A 39 1.29 -3.07 6.38
CA PHE A 39 1.58 -1.70 6.79
C PHE A 39 2.41 -1.62 8.07
N GLU A 40 2.91 -2.73 8.61
CA GLU A 40 3.62 -2.76 9.89
C GLU A 40 4.77 -1.75 9.97
N VAL A 41 5.66 -1.71 8.97
CA VAL A 41 6.79 -0.77 8.96
C VAL A 41 6.31 0.67 8.84
N PHE A 42 5.26 0.91 8.07
CA PHE A 42 4.67 2.24 7.89
C PHE A 42 4.13 2.79 9.21
N ILE A 43 3.43 1.93 9.96
CA ILE A 43 2.85 2.22 11.27
C ILE A 43 3.95 2.41 12.31
N LYS A 44 4.86 1.43 12.47
CA LYS A 44 5.95 1.47 13.46
C LYS A 44 6.87 2.68 13.32
N ARG A 45 7.03 3.19 12.10
CA ARG A 45 7.87 4.36 11.81
C ARG A 45 7.09 5.67 11.73
N GLU A 46 5.78 5.64 11.99
CA GLU A 46 4.88 6.79 12.02
C GLU A 46 4.95 7.61 10.73
N TYR A 47 5.10 6.93 9.59
CA TYR A 47 5.24 7.64 8.32
C TYR A 47 3.97 8.39 7.94
N GLY A 48 2.80 7.86 8.28
CA GLY A 48 1.53 8.52 8.00
C GLY A 48 1.40 9.84 8.75
N GLN A 49 1.63 9.85 10.06
CA GLN A 49 1.58 11.07 10.87
C GLN A 49 2.61 12.08 10.35
N LYS A 50 3.85 11.65 10.07
CA LYS A 50 4.89 12.54 9.53
C LYS A 50 4.52 13.19 8.20
N LEU A 51 3.72 12.53 7.37
CA LEU A 51 3.24 13.07 6.10
C LEU A 51 2.03 13.98 6.30
N GLN A 52 1.06 13.62 7.15
CA GLN A 52 -0.06 14.49 7.49
C GLN A 52 0.41 15.81 8.12
N HIS A 53 1.37 15.78 9.05
CA HIS A 53 1.98 16.99 9.63
C HIS A 53 2.70 17.85 8.59
N LYS A 54 3.12 17.26 7.47
CA LYS A 54 3.68 17.99 6.33
C LYS A 54 2.63 18.53 5.36
N GLY A 55 1.35 18.28 5.61
CA GLY A 55 0.21 18.77 4.80
C GLY A 55 -0.24 17.82 3.69
N TYR A 56 0.22 16.56 3.67
CA TYR A 56 -0.21 15.62 2.65
C TYR A 56 -1.50 14.89 3.04
N ASN A 57 -2.43 14.78 2.08
CA ASN A 57 -3.53 13.84 2.19
C ASN A 57 -3.03 12.42 1.88
N LEU A 58 -3.51 11.43 2.63
CA LEU A 58 -3.10 10.04 2.50
C LEU A 58 -4.30 9.17 2.12
N PHE A 59 -4.05 8.16 1.28
CA PHE A 59 -5.04 7.17 0.91
C PHE A 59 -4.41 5.78 0.89
N PHE A 60 -5.13 4.76 1.30
CA PHE A 60 -4.59 3.43 1.54
C PHE A 60 -5.38 2.37 0.75
N ASN A 61 -4.75 1.79 -0.27
CA ASN A 61 -5.20 0.55 -0.87
C ASN A 61 -4.71 -0.62 0.01
N PHE A 62 -5.60 -1.12 0.87
CA PHE A 62 -5.32 -2.24 1.75
C PHE A 62 -5.69 -3.55 1.06
N THR A 63 -4.68 -4.36 0.74
CA THR A 63 -4.92 -5.60 0.00
C THR A 63 -5.25 -6.76 0.94
N ILE A 64 -6.39 -7.40 0.72
CA ILE A 64 -6.91 -8.53 1.50
C ILE A 64 -7.13 -9.71 0.55
N ASN A 65 -6.38 -10.79 0.78
CA ASN A 65 -6.52 -12.09 0.12
C ASN A 65 -6.50 -13.20 1.19
N SER A 66 -6.80 -14.43 0.79
CA SER A 66 -6.67 -15.65 1.60
C SER A 66 -5.28 -15.81 2.23
N GLU A 67 -5.21 -16.58 3.31
CA GLU A 67 -3.94 -16.88 4.01
C GLU A 67 -3.10 -17.96 3.31
N SER A 68 -3.26 -18.14 2.00
CA SER A 68 -2.51 -19.15 1.24
C SER A 68 -1.01 -18.83 1.25
N LYS A 69 -0.26 -19.50 2.13
CA LYS A 69 1.21 -19.42 2.18
C LYS A 69 1.88 -19.89 0.90
N LEU A 70 1.18 -20.69 0.08
CA LEU A 70 1.68 -21.09 -1.23
C LEU A 70 1.77 -19.88 -2.18
N LEU A 71 0.76 -19.02 -2.17
CA LEU A 71 0.70 -17.84 -3.04
C LEU A 71 1.44 -16.65 -2.41
N GLU A 72 1.39 -16.51 -1.09
CA GLU A 72 1.85 -15.32 -0.37
C GLU A 72 2.67 -15.69 0.89
N PRO A 73 3.84 -16.35 0.75
CA PRO A 73 4.57 -16.95 1.88
C PRO A 73 5.08 -15.93 2.91
N ASN A 74 5.36 -14.70 2.49
CA ASN A 74 5.98 -13.66 3.33
C ASN A 74 4.99 -12.60 3.82
N VAL A 75 3.68 -12.86 3.68
CA VAL A 75 2.64 -11.95 4.15
C VAL A 75 2.25 -12.35 5.59
N PRO A 76 2.17 -11.39 6.54
CA PRO A 76 1.74 -11.71 7.90
C PRO A 76 0.33 -12.32 7.94
N PRO A 77 0.02 -13.12 8.98
CA PRO A 77 -1.32 -13.66 9.19
C PRO A 77 -2.41 -12.58 9.14
N LEU A 78 -3.61 -12.94 8.67
CA LEU A 78 -4.71 -12.00 8.45
C LEU A 78 -5.05 -11.24 9.73
N ASN A 79 -5.07 -11.90 10.89
CA ASN A 79 -5.36 -11.24 12.16
C ASN A 79 -4.38 -10.08 12.48
N GLN A 80 -3.09 -10.21 12.14
CA GLN A 80 -2.09 -9.15 12.32
C GLN A 80 -2.34 -8.02 11.32
N ARG A 81 -2.69 -8.36 10.07
CA ARG A 81 -3.04 -7.37 9.04
C ARG A 81 -4.32 -6.60 9.40
N LEU A 82 -5.34 -7.27 9.92
CA LEU A 82 -6.58 -6.62 10.36
C LEU A 82 -6.36 -5.65 11.53
N LYS A 83 -5.42 -5.95 12.44
CA LYS A 83 -4.99 -4.97 13.47
C LYS A 83 -4.33 -3.73 12.87
N GLN A 84 -3.56 -3.89 11.80
CA GLN A 84 -2.98 -2.75 11.07
C GLN A 84 -4.07 -1.94 10.37
N LEU A 85 -5.07 -2.61 9.79
CA LEU A 85 -6.23 -1.95 9.17
C LEU A 85 -7.01 -1.14 10.21
N ASP A 86 -7.30 -1.72 11.38
CA ASP A 86 -7.99 -1.04 12.48
C ASP A 86 -7.23 0.22 12.94
N TYR A 87 -5.90 0.11 13.08
CA TYR A 87 -5.04 1.26 13.34
C TYR A 87 -5.16 2.33 12.24
N LEU A 88 -5.08 1.94 10.97
CA LEU A 88 -5.17 2.89 9.86
C LEU A 88 -6.54 3.59 9.85
N SER A 89 -7.62 2.83 10.01
CA SER A 89 -8.98 3.37 10.05
C SER A 89 -9.18 4.36 11.18
N SER A 90 -8.64 4.04 12.37
CA SER A 90 -8.75 4.89 13.56
C SER A 90 -7.93 6.18 13.45
N ASN A 91 -6.81 6.17 12.72
CA ASN A 91 -5.89 7.31 12.65
C ASN A 91 -6.04 8.18 11.40
N PHE A 92 -6.52 7.60 10.30
CA PHE A 92 -6.62 8.29 9.00
C PHE A 92 -8.05 8.36 8.46
N GLY A 93 -9.03 7.80 9.18
CA GLY A 93 -10.42 7.70 8.73
C GLY A 93 -10.64 6.50 7.82
N SER A 94 -11.78 5.83 7.97
CA SER A 94 -12.14 4.66 7.15
C SER A 94 -12.39 5.03 5.68
N GLU A 95 -12.79 6.26 5.40
CA GLU A 95 -12.98 6.83 4.06
C GLU A 95 -11.67 6.95 3.28
N SER A 96 -10.52 6.97 3.96
CA SER A 96 -9.20 7.00 3.35
C SER A 96 -8.71 5.61 2.92
N ILE A 97 -9.50 4.56 3.15
CA ILE A 97 -9.09 3.17 2.96
C ILE A 97 -9.98 2.51 1.90
N ASN A 98 -9.33 1.92 0.91
CA ASN A 98 -9.98 1.09 -0.08
C ASN A 98 -9.52 -0.36 0.06
N PHE A 99 -10.47 -1.28 0.13
CA PHE A 99 -10.17 -2.71 0.10
C PHE A 99 -9.85 -3.16 -1.31
N ARG A 100 -8.79 -3.94 -1.42
CA ARG A 100 -8.32 -4.48 -2.68
C ARG A 100 -8.20 -5.99 -2.59
N PHE A 101 -8.96 -6.69 -3.41
CA PHE A 101 -8.86 -8.13 -3.59
C PHE A 101 -8.06 -8.36 -4.87
N ASP A 102 -6.73 -8.48 -4.74
CA ASP A 102 -5.89 -8.78 -5.89
C ASP A 102 -4.50 -9.36 -5.49
N PRO A 103 -4.00 -10.33 -6.29
CA PRO A 103 -4.71 -10.93 -7.42
C PRO A 103 -5.82 -11.86 -6.90
N VAL A 104 -6.92 -11.96 -7.65
CA VAL A 104 -7.92 -13.03 -7.45
C VAL A 104 -7.55 -14.16 -8.40
N CYS A 105 -7.21 -15.32 -7.84
CA CYS A 105 -6.67 -16.45 -8.57
C CYS A 105 -7.45 -17.72 -8.25
N PHE A 106 -7.68 -18.53 -9.29
CA PHE A 106 -8.01 -19.94 -9.17
C PHE A 106 -6.76 -20.76 -9.47
N PHE A 107 -6.45 -21.76 -8.65
CA PHE A 107 -5.22 -22.55 -8.80
C PHE A 107 -5.43 -24.00 -8.38
N LYS A 108 -4.60 -24.89 -8.89
CA LYS A 108 -4.56 -26.32 -8.50
C LYS A 108 -3.17 -26.65 -7.96
N THR A 109 -3.11 -27.60 -7.05
CA THR A 109 -1.85 -28.22 -6.61
C THR A 109 -1.88 -29.69 -6.98
N GLU A 110 -0.73 -30.36 -7.00
CA GLU A 110 -0.67 -31.81 -7.26
C GLU A 110 -1.53 -32.64 -6.30
N LYS A 111 -1.84 -32.08 -5.12
CA LYS A 111 -2.52 -32.77 -4.01
C LYS A 111 -3.98 -32.33 -3.82
N SER A 112 -4.50 -31.41 -4.61
CA SER A 112 -5.80 -30.79 -4.35
C SER A 112 -6.59 -30.49 -5.64
N ASP A 113 -7.91 -30.50 -5.50
CA ASP A 113 -8.83 -29.96 -6.50
C ASP A 113 -8.62 -28.44 -6.72
N MET A 114 -9.46 -27.84 -7.58
CA MET A 114 -9.44 -26.39 -7.84
C MET A 114 -9.65 -25.60 -6.53
N ASN A 115 -8.70 -24.73 -6.20
CA ASN A 115 -8.74 -23.79 -5.08
C ASN A 115 -8.82 -22.35 -5.59
N ASN A 116 -9.15 -21.42 -4.69
CA ASN A 116 -9.07 -19.99 -4.95
C ASN A 116 -8.50 -19.24 -3.74
N ASN A 117 -8.18 -17.95 -3.91
CA ASN A 117 -7.53 -17.14 -2.89
C ASN A 117 -8.39 -15.97 -2.36
N LEU A 118 -9.72 -16.05 -2.52
CA LEU A 118 -10.72 -15.18 -1.91
C LEU A 118 -11.27 -15.80 -0.62
#